data_AF-A0A1I7GRS3-F1
#
_entry.id   AF-A0A1I7GRS3-F1
#
_cell.length_a   1.000
_cell.length_b   1.000
_cell.length_c   1.000
_cell.angle_alpha   90.00
_cell.angle_beta   90.00
_cell.angle_gamma   90.00
#
_symmetry.space_group_name_H-M   'P 1'
#
loop_
_entity.id
_entity.type
_entity.pdbx_description
1 polymer ?
#
loop_
_entity_poly.entity_id
_entity_poly.type
_entity_poly.pdbx_seq_one_letter_code
_entity_poly.pdbx_strand_id
1 'polypeptide(L)'
;MDFQTALKQEKLDDIRKCPKADLHNHFVLGGSRRFLKEQTGKDIQPITKPLNSMDEIQHGIAAVEDPSVIRFLSDNHIRLNITPTSNYLLGRVKDFKTHPIAELYRSGVDVTINSDDVLIFDSDVSKEYLRLYQSGCLNAEELDNIRKNGLKKL
;
A
#
# COMPACT_ATOMS: atom_id res chain seq x y z
N MET A 1 -7.98 21.41 -5.69
CA MET A 1 -7.49 21.31 -4.30
C MET A 1 -6.35 20.30 -4.32
N ASP A 2 -5.22 20.60 -3.68
CA ASP A 2 -4.13 19.63 -3.56
C ASP A 2 -4.48 18.53 -2.55
N PHE A 3 -3.72 17.43 -2.58
CA PHE A 3 -3.98 16.25 -1.77
C PHE A 3 -3.92 16.51 -0.26
N GLN A 4 -2.95 17.31 0.22
CA GLN A 4 -2.81 17.58 1.65
C GLN A 4 -3.96 18.44 2.16
N THR A 5 -4.38 19.45 1.38
CA THR A 5 -5.55 20.26 1.72
C THR A 5 -6.83 19.40 1.74
N ALA A 6 -6.99 18.48 0.79
CA ALA A 6 -8.12 17.56 0.75
C ALA A 6 -8.16 16.62 1.98
N LEU A 7 -7.00 16.10 2.42
CA LEU A 7 -6.88 15.32 3.65
C LEU A 7 -7.21 16.13 4.90
N LYS A 8 -6.61 17.32 5.05
CA LYS A 8 -6.81 18.19 6.23
C LYS A 8 -8.26 18.66 6.38
N GLN A 9 -8.98 18.78 5.26
CA GLN A 9 -10.42 19.10 5.24
C GLN A 9 -11.31 17.85 5.25
N GLU A 10 -10.72 16.65 5.28
CA GLU A 10 -11.39 15.35 5.26
C GLU A 10 -12.38 15.18 4.08
N LYS A 11 -12.07 15.81 2.94
CA LYS A 11 -12.91 15.79 1.74
C LYS A 11 -12.60 14.58 0.87
N LEU A 12 -13.24 13.45 1.17
CA LEU A 12 -13.00 12.17 0.49
C LEU A 12 -13.11 12.26 -1.04
N ASP A 13 -14.08 12.99 -1.58
CA ASP A 13 -14.24 13.12 -3.03
C ASP A 13 -13.12 13.92 -3.70
N ASP A 14 -12.51 14.87 -2.98
CA ASP A 14 -11.32 15.58 -3.48
C ASP A 14 -10.05 14.74 -3.33
N ILE A 15 -9.97 13.93 -2.26
CA ILE A 15 -8.91 12.92 -2.08
C ILE A 15 -8.92 11.91 -3.24
N ARG A 16 -10.12 11.48 -3.70
CA ARG A 16 -10.30 10.54 -4.82
C ARG A 16 -9.84 11.08 -6.17
N LYS A 17 -9.92 12.40 -6.38
CA LYS A 17 -9.46 13.05 -7.63
C LYS A 17 -7.93 13.10 -7.75
N CYS A 18 -7.21 12.91 -6.64
CA CYS A 18 -5.76 12.96 -6.62
C CYS A 18 -5.17 11.60 -7.06
N PRO A 19 -4.27 11.55 -8.06
CA PRO A 19 -3.62 10.31 -8.46
C PRO A 19 -2.88 9.65 -7.29
N LYS A 20 -3.03 8.33 -7.20
CA LYS A 20 -2.40 7.46 -6.22
C LYS A 20 -2.30 6.05 -6.77
N ALA A 21 -1.29 5.32 -6.32
CA ALA A 21 -1.14 3.92 -6.65
C ALA A 21 -2.06 3.07 -5.76
N ASP A 22 -2.48 1.93 -6.29
CA ASP A 22 -3.17 0.86 -5.56
C ASP A 22 -2.62 -0.48 -6.08
N LEU A 23 -1.38 -0.75 -5.70
CA LEU A 23 -0.51 -1.83 -6.20
C LEU A 23 -0.83 -3.19 -5.56
N HIS A 24 -1.58 -3.20 -4.46
CA HIS A 24 -2.12 -4.40 -3.84
C HIS A 24 -3.64 -4.30 -3.75
N ASN A 25 -4.30 -4.79 -4.78
CA ASN A 25 -5.74 -4.98 -4.79
C ASN A 25 -6.07 -6.39 -5.29
N HIS A 26 -7.20 -6.91 -4.84
CA HIS A 26 -7.78 -8.12 -5.39
C HIS A 26 -9.07 -7.74 -6.09
N PHE A 27 -9.20 -8.21 -7.33
CA PHE A 27 -10.47 -8.27 -8.02
C PHE A 27 -11.13 -9.61 -7.71
N VAL A 28 -12.47 -9.65 -7.78
CA VAL A 28 -13.23 -10.90 -7.59
C VAL A 28 -12.66 -11.97 -8.53
N LEU A 29 -12.31 -13.12 -7.96
CA LEU A 29 -11.77 -14.31 -8.63
C LEU A 29 -10.28 -14.32 -8.98
N GLY A 30 -9.46 -13.35 -8.54
CA GLY A 30 -7.99 -13.41 -8.70
C GLY A 30 -7.58 -13.80 -10.12
N GLY A 31 -7.66 -12.84 -11.05
CA GLY A 31 -7.59 -13.07 -12.49
C GLY A 31 -6.54 -14.12 -12.89
N SER A 32 -6.99 -15.27 -13.39
CA SER A 32 -6.07 -16.26 -13.97
C SER A 32 -5.25 -15.63 -15.09
N ARG A 33 -4.04 -16.14 -15.39
CA ARG A 33 -3.23 -15.64 -16.53
C ARG A 33 -4.04 -15.59 -17.83
N ARG A 34 -4.93 -16.56 -18.04
CA ARG A 34 -5.87 -16.60 -19.16
C ARG A 34 -6.81 -15.39 -19.14
N PHE A 35 -7.48 -15.16 -18.01
CA PHE A 35 -8.39 -14.03 -17.83
C PHE A 35 -7.67 -12.69 -18.05
N LEU A 36 -6.47 -12.51 -17.48
CA LEU A 36 -5.67 -11.30 -17.65
C LEU A 36 -5.27 -11.07 -19.12
N LYS A 37 -4.92 -12.14 -19.85
CA LYS A 37 -4.66 -12.07 -21.29
C LYS A 37 -5.91 -11.67 -22.07
N GLU A 38 -7.06 -12.25 -21.76
CA GLU A 38 -8.35 -11.94 -22.40
C GLU A 38 -8.78 -10.48 -22.16
N GLN A 39 -8.59 -9.96 -20.94
CA GLN A 39 -9.02 -8.60 -20.58
C GLN A 39 -8.02 -7.50 -20.96
N THR A 40 -6.72 -7.78 -20.90
CA THR A 40 -5.66 -6.75 -21.05
C THR A 40 -4.82 -6.91 -22.31
N GLY A 41 -4.93 -8.04 -23.01
CA GLY A 41 -4.04 -8.41 -24.13
C GLY A 41 -2.62 -8.79 -23.70
N LYS A 42 -2.27 -8.70 -22.41
CA LYS A 42 -0.92 -9.01 -21.90
C LYS A 42 -0.79 -10.49 -21.54
N ASP A 43 0.22 -11.15 -22.10
CA ASP A 43 0.51 -12.56 -21.83
C ASP A 43 1.54 -12.70 -20.71
N ILE A 44 1.09 -13.07 -19.51
CA ILE A 44 1.95 -13.25 -18.34
C ILE A 44 2.55 -14.66 -18.36
N GLN A 45 3.86 -14.74 -18.61
CA GLN A 45 4.56 -16.02 -18.67
C GLN A 45 4.70 -16.68 -17.29
N PRO A 46 4.62 -18.02 -17.18
CA PRO A 46 4.96 -18.71 -15.95
C PRO A 46 6.41 -18.42 -15.53
N ILE A 47 6.63 -18.33 -14.22
CA ILE A 47 7.97 -18.24 -13.64
C ILE A 47 8.65 -19.60 -13.88
N THR A 48 9.73 -19.59 -14.66
CA THR A 48 10.51 -20.80 -15.02
C THR A 48 11.89 -20.84 -14.35
N LYS A 49 12.24 -19.80 -13.59
CA LYS A 49 13.53 -19.64 -12.89
C LYS A 49 13.29 -19.00 -11.52
N PRO A 50 14.14 -19.26 -10.51
CA PRO A 50 14.10 -18.50 -9.27
C PRO A 50 14.15 -16.99 -9.53
N LEU A 51 13.38 -16.22 -8.76
CA LEU A 51 13.45 -14.76 -8.79
C LEU A 51 14.77 -14.34 -8.14
N ASN A 52 15.62 -13.62 -8.87
CA ASN A 52 16.95 -13.22 -8.41
C ASN A 52 16.93 -11.93 -7.57
N SER A 53 15.84 -11.18 -7.61
CA SER A 53 15.59 -10.00 -6.79
C SER A 53 14.08 -9.90 -6.53
N MET A 54 13.72 -9.19 -5.46
CA MET A 54 12.34 -8.86 -5.13
C MET A 54 12.29 -7.36 -4.87
N ASP A 55 11.68 -6.62 -5.79
CA ASP A 55 11.63 -5.16 -5.69
C ASP A 55 10.43 -4.69 -4.83
N GLU A 56 9.43 -5.57 -4.64
CA GLU A 56 8.23 -5.29 -3.85
C GLU A 56 7.77 -6.52 -3.06
N ILE A 57 7.28 -6.28 -1.84
CA ILE A 57 6.63 -7.27 -0.97
C ILE A 57 5.22 -6.78 -0.63
N GLN A 58 4.26 -7.69 -0.68
CA GLN A 58 2.88 -7.42 -0.28
C GLN A 58 2.74 -7.49 1.24
N HIS A 59 2.15 -6.47 1.86
CA HIS A 59 2.10 -6.23 3.30
C HIS A 59 3.48 -6.11 3.97
N GLY A 60 4.13 -7.21 4.37
CA GLY A 60 5.44 -7.17 5.05
C GLY A 60 5.49 -6.44 6.41
N ILE A 61 4.34 -6.14 7.04
CA ILE A 61 4.27 -5.31 8.26
C ILE A 61 5.02 -5.88 9.47
N ALA A 62 5.22 -7.20 9.53
CA ALA A 62 5.99 -7.85 10.59
C ALA A 62 7.49 -7.51 10.53
N ALA A 63 7.97 -6.92 9.44
CA ALA A 63 9.34 -6.41 9.35
C ALA A 63 9.68 -5.41 10.46
N VAL A 64 8.67 -4.73 11.02
CA VAL A 64 8.85 -3.79 12.14
C VAL A 64 9.41 -4.47 13.40
N GLU A 65 9.23 -5.78 13.55
CA GLU A 65 9.66 -6.53 14.74
C GLU A 65 11.17 -6.79 14.78
N ASP A 66 11.87 -6.64 13.66
CA ASP A 66 13.31 -6.91 13.54
C ASP A 66 14.04 -5.75 12.82
N PRO A 67 14.83 -4.94 13.54
CA PRO A 67 15.59 -3.84 12.96
C PRO A 67 16.56 -4.26 11.85
N SER A 68 17.02 -5.52 11.83
CA SER A 68 17.88 -6.05 10.76
C SER A 68 17.10 -6.21 9.46
N VAL A 69 15.82 -6.59 9.54
CA VAL A 69 14.92 -6.71 8.38
C VAL A 69 14.56 -5.32 7.85
N ILE A 70 14.24 -4.36 8.72
CA ILE A 70 14.00 -2.96 8.33
C ILE A 70 15.19 -2.41 7.54
N ARG A 71 16.41 -2.60 8.07
CA ARG A 71 17.64 -2.16 7.41
C ARG A 71 17.83 -2.84 6.06
N PHE A 72 17.64 -4.16 5.99
CA PHE A 72 17.72 -4.89 4.74
C PHE A 72 16.75 -4.34 3.68
N LEU A 73 15.49 -4.11 4.04
CA LEU A 73 14.48 -3.57 3.13
C LEU A 73 14.85 -2.17 2.63
N SER A 74 15.31 -1.30 3.53
CA SER A 74 15.72 0.07 3.18
C SER A 74 16.97 0.09 2.30
N ASP A 75 18.02 -0.64 2.67
CA ASP A 75 19.31 -0.68 1.97
C ASP A 75 19.19 -1.27 0.55
N ASN A 76 18.24 -2.20 0.36
CA ASN A 76 17.99 -2.86 -0.93
C ASN A 76 16.82 -2.24 -1.71
N HIS A 77 16.24 -1.13 -1.22
CA HIS A 77 15.09 -0.46 -1.86
C HIS A 77 13.89 -1.39 -2.15
N ILE A 78 13.63 -2.33 -1.24
CA ILE A 78 12.50 -3.27 -1.35
C ILE A 78 11.26 -2.61 -0.77
N ARG A 79 10.28 -2.31 -1.62
CA ARG A 79 9.07 -1.58 -1.22
C ARG A 79 8.02 -2.50 -0.61
N LEU A 80 7.34 -2.03 0.43
CA LEU A 80 6.21 -2.74 1.04
C LEU A 80 4.86 -2.14 0.62
N ASN A 81 3.99 -2.97 0.06
CA ASN A 81 2.64 -2.57 -0.33
C ASN A 81 1.63 -2.89 0.78
N ILE A 82 1.33 -1.89 1.62
CA ILE A 82 0.58 -2.06 2.86
C ILE A 82 -0.93 -1.92 2.62
N THR A 83 -1.74 -2.70 3.34
CA THR A 83 -3.22 -2.69 3.28
C THR A 83 -3.83 -2.47 4.66
N PRO A 84 -3.93 -1.21 5.13
CA PRO A 84 -4.21 -0.92 6.55
C PRO A 84 -5.53 -1.50 7.06
N THR A 85 -6.63 -1.34 6.31
CA THR A 85 -7.94 -1.88 6.71
C THR A 85 -7.94 -3.40 6.78
N SER A 86 -7.32 -4.08 5.81
CA SER A 86 -7.19 -5.54 5.83
C SER A 86 -6.38 -6.01 7.03
N ASN A 87 -5.24 -5.37 7.32
CA ASN A 87 -4.41 -5.69 8.47
C ASN A 87 -5.18 -5.55 9.79
N TYR A 88 -6.03 -4.52 9.91
CA TYR A 88 -6.86 -4.33 11.09
C TYR A 88 -8.00 -5.36 11.18
N LEU A 89 -8.81 -5.50 10.12
CA LEU A 89 -10.00 -6.37 10.14
C LEU A 89 -9.66 -7.87 10.25
N LEU A 90 -8.50 -8.28 9.75
CA LEU A 90 -7.98 -9.65 9.92
C LEU A 90 -7.21 -9.85 11.23
N GLY A 91 -7.18 -8.85 12.12
CA GLY A 91 -6.59 -8.95 13.46
C GLY A 91 -5.06 -9.01 13.47
N ARG A 92 -4.39 -8.58 12.40
CA ARG A 92 -2.91 -8.48 12.36
C ARG A 92 -2.40 -7.25 13.10
N VAL A 93 -3.19 -6.18 13.14
CA VAL A 93 -2.90 -4.99 13.95
C VAL A 93 -4.09 -4.67 14.84
N LYS A 94 -3.81 -4.07 16.01
CA LYS A 94 -4.84 -3.76 17.00
C LYS A 94 -5.70 -2.55 16.62
N ASP A 95 -5.09 -1.53 16.02
CA ASP A 95 -5.74 -0.29 15.62
C ASP A 95 -4.91 0.43 14.55
N PHE A 96 -5.50 1.45 13.92
CA PHE A 96 -4.83 2.26 12.90
C PHE A 96 -3.76 3.19 13.48
N LYS A 97 -3.97 3.72 14.69
CA LYS A 97 -3.11 4.74 15.29
C LYS A 97 -1.70 4.21 15.53
N THR A 98 -1.58 2.94 15.93
CA THR A 98 -0.31 2.24 16.13
C THR A 98 0.03 1.28 14.97
N HIS A 99 -0.48 1.55 13.77
CA HIS A 99 -0.22 0.70 12.61
C HIS A 99 1.29 0.71 12.26
N PRO A 100 1.94 -0.46 12.03
CA PRO A 100 3.39 -0.56 11.75
C PRO A 100 3.92 0.28 10.58
N ILE A 101 3.06 0.62 9.63
CA ILE A 101 3.39 1.46 8.45
C ILE A 101 4.11 2.74 8.83
N ALA A 102 3.74 3.38 9.94
CA ALA A 102 4.35 4.63 10.36
C ALA A 102 5.82 4.46 10.76
N GLU A 103 6.14 3.39 11.48
CA GLU A 103 7.50 3.06 11.89
C GLU A 103 8.35 2.62 10.69
N LEU A 104 7.80 1.78 9.82
CA LEU A 104 8.46 1.34 8.58
C LEU A 104 8.83 2.54 7.70
N TYR A 105 7.86 3.42 7.42
CA TYR A 105 8.08 4.64 6.64
C TYR A 105 9.13 5.56 7.27
N ARG A 106 9.02 5.83 8.58
CA ARG A 106 9.97 6.71 9.30
C ARG A 106 11.37 6.10 9.43
N SER A 107 11.49 4.78 9.30
CA SER A 107 12.76 4.06 9.27
C SER A 107 13.40 4.00 7.88
N GLY A 108 12.80 4.64 6.87
CA GLY A 108 13.34 4.71 5.51
C GLY A 108 12.98 3.53 4.62
N VAL A 109 12.04 2.68 5.03
CA VAL A 109 11.47 1.64 4.15
C VAL A 109 10.50 2.32 3.18
N ASP A 110 10.64 2.05 1.89
CA ASP A 110 9.65 2.52 0.91
C ASP A 110 8.34 1.77 1.10
N VAL A 111 7.23 2.50 1.25
CA VAL A 111 5.91 1.92 1.50
C VAL A 111 4.87 2.51 0.57
N THR A 112 3.83 1.75 0.26
CA THR A 112 2.60 2.26 -0.37
C THR A 112 1.37 1.85 0.43
N ILE A 113 0.25 2.53 0.15
CA ILE A 113 -1.04 2.32 0.80
C ILE A 113 -2.03 1.81 -0.26
N ASN A 114 -2.65 0.67 0.02
CA ASN A 114 -3.42 -0.11 -0.96
C ASN A 114 -4.71 -0.68 -0.34
N SER A 115 -5.67 -1.04 -1.18
CA SER A 115 -7.03 -1.40 -0.76
C SER A 115 -7.26 -2.88 -0.45
N ASP A 116 -6.40 -3.78 -0.95
CA ASP A 116 -6.61 -5.23 -0.84
C ASP A 116 -7.93 -5.64 -1.52
N ASP A 117 -8.83 -6.32 -0.82
CA ASP A 117 -10.16 -6.66 -1.30
C ASP A 117 -11.18 -5.53 -1.04
N VAL A 118 -11.32 -4.60 -2.00
CA VAL A 118 -12.27 -3.47 -1.91
C VAL A 118 -13.69 -3.90 -1.52
N LEU A 119 -14.17 -5.03 -2.08
CA LEU A 119 -15.52 -5.54 -1.80
C LEU A 119 -15.66 -6.13 -0.40
N ILE A 120 -14.62 -6.76 0.14
CA ILE A 120 -14.65 -7.41 1.45
C ILE A 120 -14.51 -6.36 2.55
N PHE A 121 -13.65 -5.36 2.33
CA PHE A 121 -13.29 -4.39 3.36
C PHE A 121 -14.02 -3.04 3.26
N ASP A 122 -14.90 -2.87 2.25
CA ASP A 122 -15.53 -1.58 1.90
C ASP A 122 -14.52 -0.42 1.96
N SER A 123 -13.36 -0.65 1.35
CA SER A 123 -12.23 0.26 1.44
C SER A 123 -11.65 0.48 0.06
N ASP A 124 -11.85 1.67 -0.49
CA ASP A 124 -11.06 2.14 -1.62
C ASP A 124 -9.75 2.74 -1.08
N VAL A 125 -8.71 2.82 -1.92
CA VAL A 125 -7.42 3.37 -1.51
C VAL A 125 -7.54 4.78 -0.91
N SER A 126 -8.49 5.62 -1.35
CA SER A 126 -8.68 6.95 -0.77
C SER A 126 -9.22 6.91 0.67
N LYS A 127 -10.07 5.93 0.99
CA LYS A 127 -10.50 5.65 2.37
C LYS A 127 -9.32 5.23 3.23
N GLU A 128 -8.36 4.44 2.72
CA GLU A 128 -7.17 4.05 3.47
C GLU A 128 -6.32 5.25 3.89
N TYR A 129 -6.02 6.16 2.95
CA TYR A 129 -5.29 7.40 3.25
C TYR A 129 -6.03 8.25 4.29
N LEU A 130 -7.36 8.38 4.16
CA LEU A 130 -8.17 9.16 5.09
C LEU A 130 -8.19 8.53 6.49
N ARG A 131 -8.33 7.19 6.60
CA ARG A 131 -8.33 6.47 7.89
C ARG A 131 -6.98 6.58 8.61
N LEU A 132 -5.88 6.44 7.88
CA LEU A 132 -4.53 6.63 8.44
C LEU A 132 -4.34 8.07 8.95
N TYR A 133 -4.82 9.07 8.21
CA TYR A 133 -4.80 10.47 8.65
C TYR A 133 -5.66 10.70 9.91
N GLN A 134 -6.93 10.28 9.89
CA GLN A 134 -7.88 10.46 10.99
C GLN A 134 -7.43 9.77 12.28
N SER A 135 -6.74 8.62 12.16
CA SER A 135 -6.20 7.91 13.32
C SER A 135 -4.98 8.59 13.97
N GLY A 136 -4.36 9.56 13.28
CA GLY A 136 -3.10 10.18 13.70
C GLY A 136 -1.87 9.30 13.49
N CYS A 137 -1.99 8.21 12.73
CA CYS A 137 -0.89 7.29 12.41
C CYS A 137 0.21 7.99 11.58
N LEU A 138 -0.22 8.66 10.52
CA LEU A 138 0.62 9.42 9.60
C LEU A 138 0.01 10.81 9.38
N ASN A 139 0.86 11.83 9.28
CA ASN A 139 0.40 13.18 8.99
C ASN A 139 0.18 13.40 7.48
N ALA A 140 -0.45 14.53 7.12
CA ALA A 140 -0.80 14.81 5.72
C ALA A 140 0.42 14.91 4.79
N GLU A 141 1.57 15.37 5.27
CA GLU A 141 2.81 15.47 4.49
C GLU A 141 3.41 14.09 4.24
N GLU A 142 3.51 13.25 5.28
CA GLU A 142 3.97 11.86 5.15
C GLU A 142 3.10 11.08 4.16
N LEU A 143 1.78 11.21 4.26
CA LEU A 143 0.83 10.58 3.34
C LEU A 143 0.99 11.09 1.90
N ASP A 144 1.25 12.38 1.70
CA ASP A 144 1.49 12.94 0.37
C ASP A 144 2.81 12.45 -0.24
N ASN A 145 3.84 12.27 0.59
CA ASN A 145 5.12 11.70 0.16
C ASN A 145 4.99 10.24 -0.24
N ILE A 146 4.34 9.42 0.59
CA ILE A 146 4.01 8.02 0.29
C ILE A 146 3.22 7.94 -1.03
N ARG A 147 2.20 8.78 -1.20
CA ARG A 147 1.39 8.84 -2.42
C ARG A 147 2.22 9.13 -3.66
N LYS A 148 3.10 10.13 -3.60
CA LYS A 148 3.97 10.51 -4.72
C LYS A 148 5.00 9.43 -5.03
N ASN A 149 5.59 8.81 -4.01
CA ASN A 149 6.54 7.72 -4.19
C ASN A 149 5.89 6.49 -4.84
N GLY A 150 4.68 6.13 -4.44
CA GLY A 150 3.95 5.00 -5.03
C GLY A 150 3.68 5.13 -6.54
N LEU A 151 3.72 6.34 -7.10
CA LEU A 151 3.54 6.60 -8.53
C LEU A 151 4.84 6.48 -9.34
N LYS A 152 6.00 6.39 -8.69
CA LYS A 152 7.30 6.23 -9.37
C LYS A 152 7.46 4.79 -9.87
N LYS A 153 8.21 4.63 -10.96
CA LYS A 153 8.67 3.30 -11.39
C LYS A 153 9.87 2.90 -10.53
N LEU A 154 9.96 1.61 -10.22
CA LEU A 154 11.17 0.97 -9.70
C LEU A 154 12.22 0.83 -10.79
#